data_AF-A0A7R9URX7-F1
#
_entry.id   AF-A0A7R9URX7-F1
#
_cell.length_a   1.000
_cell.length_b   1.000
_cell.length_c   1.000
_cell.angle_alpha   90.00
_cell.angle_beta   90.00
_cell.angle_gamma   90.00
#
_symmetry.space_group_name_H-M   'P 1'
#
loop_
_entity.id
_entity.type
_entity.pdbx_description
1 polymer ?
#
loop_
_entity_poly.entity_id
_entity_poly.type
_entity_poly.pdbx_seq_one_letter_code
_entity_poly.pdbx_strand_id
1 'polypeptide(L)'
;KTVLIVSHDRGFLNHTTTKTIHLHRKRLYYYGGNYDTFVKVRAEHRAHQAADSKIHERKVAHIKQFISRFGQGHKKMAKQAQSRQKQLLRLQNEASEME
;
A
#
# COMPACT_ATOMS: atom_id res chain seq x y z
N LYS A 1 4.01 35.79 4.53
CA LYS A 1 3.07 35.67 3.38
C LYS A 1 3.16 34.25 2.85
N THR A 2 2.03 33.61 2.52
CA THR A 2 1.99 32.24 1.99
C THR A 2 1.36 32.26 0.61
N VAL A 3 1.94 31.53 -0.34
CA VAL A 3 1.46 31.46 -1.72
C VAL A 3 1.24 30.01 -2.08
N LEU A 4 0.12 29.71 -2.74
CA LEU A 4 -0.15 28.42 -3.35
C LEU A 4 0.12 28.53 -4.85
N ILE A 5 0.93 27.61 -5.37
CA ILE A 5 1.37 27.62 -6.76
C ILE A 5 1.02 26.27 -7.38
N VAL A 6 0.37 26.29 -8.53
CA VAL A 6 0.13 25.12 -9.37
C VAL A 6 0.83 25.37 -10.70
N SER A 7 1.79 24.52 -11.03
CA SER A 7 2.54 24.59 -12.29
C SER A 7 2.90 23.18 -12.74
N HIS A 8 3.13 23.03 -14.04
CA HIS A 8 3.66 21.81 -14.63
C HIS A 8 5.18 21.89 -14.88
N ASP A 9 5.76 23.08 -14.75
CA ASP A 9 7.21 23.29 -14.90
C ASP A 9 7.94 22.85 -13.62
N ARG A 10 8.73 21.79 -13.77
CA ARG A 10 9.52 21.20 -12.67
C ARG A 10 10.61 22.15 -12.17
N GLY A 11 11.28 22.87 -13.07
CA GLY A 11 12.34 23.80 -12.72
C GLY A 11 11.79 24.94 -11.88
N PHE A 12 10.67 25.54 -12.30
CA PHE A 12 10.00 26.57 -11.53
C PHE A 12 9.57 26.08 -10.14
N LEU A 13 8.90 24.92 -10.07
CA LEU A 13 8.48 24.35 -8.79
C LEU A 13 9.67 24.06 -7.87
N ASN A 14 10.79 23.56 -8.40
CA ASN A 14 11.96 23.22 -7.60
C ASN A 14 12.62 24.45 -6.95
N HIS A 15 12.63 25.59 -7.64
CA HIS A 15 13.23 26.83 -7.13
C HIS A 15 12.30 27.62 -6.21
N THR A 16 10.98 27.57 -6.44
CA THR A 16 10.03 28.44 -5.74
C THR A 16 9.32 27.77 -4.56
N THR A 17 9.16 26.43 -4.59
CA THR A 17 8.37 25.72 -3.56
C THR A 17 9.23 25.16 -2.44
N THR A 18 8.72 25.25 -1.21
CA THR A 18 9.34 24.69 0.01
C THR A 18 8.65 23.43 0.52
N LYS A 19 7.42 23.18 0.03
CA LYS A 19 6.58 22.03 0.35
C LYS A 19 5.77 21.66 -0.88
N THR A 20 5.55 20.38 -1.09
CA THR A 20 4.71 19.85 -2.17
C THR A 20 3.50 19.13 -1.59
N ILE A 21 2.31 19.45 -2.10
CA ILE A 21 1.07 18.74 -1.79
C ILE A 21 0.72 17.86 -2.98
N HIS A 22 0.61 16.56 -2.76
CA HIS A 22 0.30 15.58 -3.80
C HIS A 22 -1.09 15.00 -3.57
N LEU A 23 -1.97 15.19 -4.55
CA LEU A 23 -3.29 14.58 -4.57
C LEU A 23 -3.22 13.20 -5.22
N HIS A 24 -3.54 12.16 -4.47
CA HIS A 24 -3.59 10.78 -4.97
C HIS A 24 -4.72 10.01 -4.31
N ARG A 25 -5.51 9.27 -5.10
CA ARG A 25 -6.67 8.48 -4.61
C ARG A 25 -7.59 9.27 -3.66
N LYS A 26 -7.97 10.48 -4.08
CA LYS A 26 -8.82 11.41 -3.30
C LYS A 26 -8.24 11.82 -1.92
N ARG A 27 -6.94 11.58 -1.69
CA ARG A 27 -6.23 11.97 -0.46
C ARG A 27 -5.09 12.92 -0.77
N LEU A 28 -4.86 13.88 0.13
CA LEU A 28 -3.76 14.82 0.06
C LEU A 28 -2.59 14.31 0.90
N TYR A 29 -1.41 14.28 0.29
CA TYR A 29 -0.15 13.90 0.93
C TYR A 29 0.79 15.09 0.95
N TYR A 30 1.34 15.38 2.12
CA TYR A 30 2.26 16.49 2.33
C TYR A 30 3.70 16.00 2.29
N TYR A 31 4.51 16.63 1.46
CA TYR A 31 5.94 16.37 1.34
C TYR A 31 6.71 17.66 1.64
N GLY A 32 7.70 17.56 2.53
CA GLY A 32 8.63 18.65 2.81
C GLY A 32 9.75 18.71 1.78
N GLY A 33 10.27 19.90 1.53
CA GLY A 33 11.37 20.12 0.59
C GLY A 33 10.90 20.58 -0.79
N ASN A 34 11.88 20.70 -1.68
CA ASN A 34 11.67 21.09 -3.06
C ASN A 34 11.05 19.96 -3.91
N TYR A 35 10.77 20.25 -5.17
CA TYR A 35 10.13 19.31 -6.09
C TYR A 35 10.96 18.03 -6.29
N ASP A 36 12.28 18.13 -6.40
CA ASP A 36 13.14 16.95 -6.59
C ASP A 36 13.11 16.00 -5.39
N THR A 37 13.07 16.57 -4.18
CA THR A 37 12.91 15.80 -2.93
C THR A 37 11.59 15.04 -2.94
N PHE A 38 10.49 15.71 -3.32
CA PHE A 38 9.19 15.06 -3.48
C PHE A 38 9.25 13.86 -4.44
N VAL A 39 9.90 14.02 -5.61
CA VAL A 39 10.01 12.94 -6.60
C VAL A 39 10.77 11.73 -6.04
N LYS A 40 11.89 11.96 -5.34
CA LYS A 40 12.69 10.90 -4.71
C LYS A 40 11.90 10.16 -3.63
N VAL A 41 11.35 10.89 -2.66
CA VAL A 41 10.57 10.30 -1.55
C VAL A 41 9.36 9.54 -2.08
N ARG A 42 8.70 10.06 -3.12
CA ARG A 42 7.57 9.35 -3.76
C ARG A 42 8.00 8.05 -4.44
N ALA A 43 9.18 8.01 -5.05
CA ALA A 43 9.71 6.78 -5.65
C ALA A 43 10.01 5.73 -4.57
N GLU A 44 10.66 6.12 -3.48
CA GLU A 44 10.95 5.26 -2.33
C GLU A 44 9.66 4.73 -1.69
N HIS A 45 8.68 5.60 -1.45
CA HIS A 45 7.40 5.21 -0.86
C HIS A 45 6.65 4.21 -1.76
N ARG A 46 6.67 4.41 -3.08
CA ARG A 46 6.07 3.44 -4.02
C ARG A 46 6.81 2.11 -4.03
N ALA A 47 8.15 2.12 -3.95
CA ALA A 47 8.95 0.91 -3.88
C ALA A 47 8.65 0.11 -2.60
N HIS A 48 8.54 0.80 -1.45
CA HIS A 48 8.17 0.20 -0.18
C HIS A 48 6.77 -0.42 -0.23
N GLN A 49 5.78 0.32 -0.74
CA GLN A 49 4.42 -0.20 -0.92
C GLN A 49 4.39 -1.46 -1.81
N ALA A 50 5.13 -1.45 -2.92
CA ALA A 50 5.21 -2.62 -3.79
C ALA A 50 5.85 -3.84 -3.10
N ALA A 51 6.88 -3.62 -2.28
CA ALA A 51 7.50 -4.67 -1.49
C ALA A 51 6.53 -5.25 -0.44
N ASP A 52 5.81 -4.39 0.28
CA ASP A 52 4.81 -4.81 1.26
C ASP A 52 3.66 -5.59 0.62
N SER A 53 3.14 -5.11 -0.52
CA SER A 53 2.11 -5.82 -1.30
C SER A 53 2.59 -7.21 -1.69
N LYS A 54 3.83 -7.35 -2.17
CA LYS A 54 4.40 -8.65 -2.52
C LYS A 54 4.53 -9.59 -1.32
N ILE A 55 4.89 -9.07 -0.15
CA ILE A 55 4.93 -9.84 1.10
C ILE A 55 3.52 -10.29 1.49
N HIS A 56 2.53 -9.40 1.37
CA HIS A 56 1.13 -9.70 1.67
C HIS A 56 0.58 -10.79 0.73
N GLU A 57 0.80 -10.66 -0.58
CA GLU A 57 0.43 -11.65 -1.60
C GLU A 57 1.02 -13.03 -1.30
N ARG A 58 2.31 -13.10 -0.94
CA ARG A 58 2.96 -14.36 -0.56
C ARG A 58 2.33 -15.00 0.68
N LYS A 59 2.01 -14.20 1.70
CA LYS A 59 1.32 -14.68 2.91
C LYS A 59 -0.07 -15.23 2.57
N VAL A 60 -0.82 -14.51 1.75
CA VAL A 60 -2.14 -14.93 1.26
C VAL A 60 -2.04 -16.23 0.47
N ALA A 61 -1.08 -16.34 -0.45
CA ALA A 61 -0.85 -17.56 -1.23
C ALA A 61 -0.51 -18.77 -0.34
N HIS A 62 0.35 -18.58 0.67
CA HIS A 62 0.71 -19.64 1.60
C HIS A 62 -0.50 -20.12 2.44
N ILE A 63 -1.33 -19.19 2.91
CA ILE A 63 -2.56 -19.52 3.64
C ILE A 63 -3.53 -20.30 2.73
N LYS A 64 -3.72 -19.85 1.49
CA LYS A 64 -4.57 -20.56 0.50
C LYS A 64 -4.06 -21.98 0.23
N GLN A 65 -2.74 -22.15 0.06
CA GLN A 65 -2.14 -23.46 -0.16
C GLN A 65 -2.33 -24.38 1.06
N PHE A 66 -2.20 -23.85 2.28
CA PHE A 66 -2.45 -24.61 3.50
C PHE A 66 -3.91 -25.07 3.59
N ILE A 67 -4.87 -24.20 3.29
CA ILE A 67 -6.30 -24.55 3.27
C ILE A 67 -6.58 -25.65 2.24
N SER A 68 -6.03 -25.53 1.03
CA SER A 68 -6.20 -26.52 -0.04
C SER A 68 -5.65 -27.90 0.35
N ARG A 69 -4.49 -27.96 1.01
CA ARG A 69 -3.84 -29.23 1.39
C ARG A 69 -4.45 -29.89 2.62
N PHE A 70 -4.87 -29.09 3.61
CA PHE A 70 -5.26 -29.60 4.94
C PHE A 70 -6.75 -29.44 5.26
N GLY A 71 -7.56 -28.93 4.33
CA GLY A 71 -9.00 -28.70 4.53
C GLY A 71 -9.82 -29.96 4.77
N GLN A 72 -9.41 -31.10 4.21
CA GLN A 72 -10.06 -32.41 4.39
C GLN A 72 -9.19 -33.41 5.18
N GLY A 73 -8.06 -32.96 5.73
CA GLY A 73 -7.11 -33.81 6.45
C GLY A 73 -7.55 -34.13 7.89
N HIS A 74 -6.61 -34.62 8.70
CA HIS A 74 -6.84 -34.94 10.12
C HIS A 74 -7.61 -33.82 10.87
N LYS A 75 -8.54 -34.22 11.76
CA LYS A 75 -9.47 -33.34 12.51
C LYS A 75 -8.83 -32.05 13.08
N LYS A 76 -7.61 -32.14 13.62
CA LYS A 76 -6.85 -31.00 14.17
C LYS A 76 -6.42 -29.99 13.09
N MET A 77 -5.98 -30.49 11.94
CA MET A 77 -5.52 -29.68 10.80
C MET A 77 -6.69 -29.05 10.04
N ALA A 78 -7.80 -29.78 9.89
CA ALA A 78 -9.04 -29.26 9.31
C ALA A 78 -9.60 -28.06 10.11
N LYS A 79 -9.61 -28.16 11.46
CA LYS A 79 -10.01 -27.03 12.33
C LYS A 79 -9.08 -25.81 12.17
N GLN A 80 -7.78 -26.04 12.00
CA GLN A 80 -6.81 -24.96 11.76
C GLN A 80 -6.99 -24.31 10.37
N ALA A 81 -7.30 -25.10 9.34
CA ALA A 81 -7.60 -24.60 8.00
C ALA A 81 -8.87 -23.72 7.98
N GLN A 82 -9.94 -24.14 8.66
CA GLN A 82 -11.18 -23.35 8.79
C GLN A 82 -10.95 -22.01 9.51
N SER A 83 -10.15 -21.99 10.58
CA SER A 83 -9.79 -20.74 11.26
C SER A 83 -9.03 -19.78 10.33
N ARG A 84 -8.04 -20.31 9.59
CA ARG A 84 -7.27 -19.53 8.61
C ARG A 84 -8.11 -19.06 7.42
N GLN A 85 -9.12 -19.84 6.99
CA GLN A 85 -10.08 -19.43 5.97
C GLN A 85 -10.90 -18.22 6.43
N LYS A 86 -11.35 -18.22 7.69
CA LYS A 86 -12.06 -17.07 8.28
C LYS A 86 -11.14 -15.83 8.38
N GLN A 87 -9.86 -16.03 8.69
CA GLN A 87 -8.87 -14.94 8.69
C GLN A 87 -8.65 -14.38 7.27
N LEU A 88 -8.56 -15.24 6.26
CA LEU A 88 -8.40 -14.84 4.87
C LEU A 88 -9.59 -14.01 4.37
N LEU A 89 -10.82 -14.43 4.69
CA LEU A 89 -12.04 -13.70 4.34
C LEU A 89 -12.06 -12.28 4.95
N ARG A 90 -11.62 -12.14 6.21
CA ARG A 90 -11.51 -10.81 6.83
C ARG A 90 -10.49 -9.92 6.12
N LEU A 91 -9.30 -10.46 5.84
CA LEU A 91 -8.25 -9.74 5.11
C LEU A 91 -8.70 -9.29 3.71
N GLN A 92 -9.52 -10.10 3.03
CA GLN A 92 -10.07 -9.75 1.72
C GLN A 92 -11.14 -8.65 1.80
N ASN A 93 -12.02 -8.70 2.80
CA ASN A 93 -13.03 -7.67 3.00
C ASN A 93 -12.40 -6.32 3.36
N GLU A 94 -11.41 -6.30 4.25
CA GLU A 94 -10.66 -5.08 4.62
C GLU A 94 -9.94 -4.47 3.40
N ALA A 95 -9.42 -5.30 2.49
CA ALA A 95 -8.80 -4.82 1.26
C ALA A 95 -9.81 -4.17 0.31
N SER A 96 -11.03 -4.71 0.21
CA SER A 96 -12.09 -4.16 -0.66
C SER A 96 -12.67 -2.83 -0.18
N GLU A 97 -12.60 -2.53 1.12
CA GLU A 97 -13.07 -1.26 1.69
C GLU A 97 -12.07 -0.10 1.52
N MET A 98 -10.82 -0.42 1.15
CA MET A 98 -9.72 0.54 1.00
C MET A 98 -9.55 1.04 -0.45
N GLU A 99 -10.31 0.48 -1.41
CA GLU A 99 -10.40 0.92 -2.81
C GLU A 99 -11.49 1.98 -3.02
#